data_AF-A0A7Y5BLX0-F1
#
_entry.id   AF-A0A7Y5BLX0-F1
#
_cell.length_a   1.000
_cell.length_b   1.000
_cell.length_c   1.000
_cell.angle_alpha   90.00
_cell.angle_beta   90.00
_cell.angle_gamma   90.00
#
_symmetry.space_group_name_H-M   'P 1'
#
loop_
_entity.id
_entity.type
_entity.pdbx_description
1 polymer ?
#
loop_
_entity_poly.entity_id
_entity_poly.type
_entity_poly.pdbx_seq_one_letter_code
_entity_poly.pdbx_strand_id
1 'polypeptide(L)'
;NKTILTGDLILDDEKNTILLNTLINEGDKNFFVQLNGDDSASIIYTSGTTGHPKGVILTHSNILYNSFVAFQMVDLQPEDTALCIMPLFHVNAQIASMMSTIQAKATVVLEEMFKPRNFIETLKKYKCTTFSGVPTIYNYLNEMPDAEGEDLSFLKACVCGAAPMPVEVFQKFEEKFKGKIIEGYGLSEGTCVSSLNPLLGERKIGSIGIPIPGQEMSIWDNDGSSLPDGEVGEIVIKGPNTMKGYYKKNEETKRIVQNGWLRTGDLGYRDKDGYYFIVGRKKEMIISGGENIYPKEIEEILYEHEGVLDCAVVGIPDKTYGEVVGAFIVPKNGSSVSEKEIKTYLRPKIAGYKFPKIIEIVTDLPKTATGKIQKNKIIEDFVGNLQLVNRVDGHLNIHYKWVYGEALAKFYTGLKNEGKFYGSKCPKCKKIQCPPKSYCGVCFEECTEWVELPNIGTLESFTTVYMEFPGQPMKPPYTYGFIKLDGTHTHVYHLIEGIPEVEIKIGLRVEAVWEDPGKRKGNLHDIKYFHPVEK
;
A
#
# COMPACT_ATOMS: atom_id res chain seq x y z
N ASN A 1 -38.65 -3.63 17.03
CA ASN A 1 -38.42 -3.40 15.59
C ASN A 1 -37.14 -4.08 15.16
N LYS A 2 -37.20 -5.42 15.04
CA LYS A 2 -36.07 -6.31 14.74
C LYS A 2 -35.68 -6.15 13.27
N THR A 3 -34.67 -5.34 12.97
CA THR A 3 -33.99 -5.43 11.68
C THR A 3 -33.17 -6.71 11.70
N ILE A 4 -33.69 -7.77 11.09
CA ILE A 4 -32.92 -8.98 10.81
C ILE A 4 -32.07 -8.65 9.59
N LEU A 5 -30.76 -8.57 9.77
CA LEU A 5 -29.80 -8.50 8.67
C LEU A 5 -29.82 -9.86 7.96
N THR A 6 -30.49 -9.95 6.82
CA THR A 6 -30.56 -11.17 6.02
C THR A 6 -29.56 -11.03 4.87
N GLY A 7 -28.32 -11.46 5.05
CA GLY A 7 -27.33 -11.53 3.98
C GLY A 7 -26.58 -12.86 4.04
N ASP A 8 -26.13 -13.34 2.88
CA ASP A 8 -25.33 -14.57 2.81
C ASP A 8 -23.84 -14.21 2.83
N LEU A 9 -23.04 -14.95 3.61
CA LEU A 9 -21.59 -14.81 3.66
C LEU A 9 -20.96 -16.03 3.00
N ILE A 10 -20.22 -15.82 1.92
CA ILE A 10 -19.48 -16.89 1.25
C ILE A 10 -18.01 -16.76 1.61
N LEU A 11 -17.48 -17.78 2.29
CA LEU A 11 -16.04 -17.96 2.51
C LEU A 11 -15.51 -18.85 1.38
N ASP A 12 -14.53 -18.38 0.62
CA ASP A 12 -13.94 -19.17 -0.48
C ASP A 12 -12.97 -20.23 0.07
N ASP A 13 -13.52 -21.36 0.53
CA ASP A 13 -12.80 -22.62 0.79
C ASP A 13 -13.30 -23.76 -0.12
N GLU A 14 -13.94 -23.40 -1.24
CA GLU A 14 -14.57 -24.28 -2.23
C GLU A 14 -15.73 -25.16 -1.73
N LYS A 15 -16.16 -25.12 -0.45
CA LYS A 15 -17.27 -25.98 0.03
C LYS A 15 -18.26 -25.38 1.03
N ASN A 16 -18.01 -24.22 1.65
CA ASN A 16 -18.88 -23.75 2.77
C ASN A 16 -19.44 -22.33 2.59
N THR A 17 -20.64 -22.21 2.03
CA THR A 17 -21.47 -21.01 2.23
C THR A 17 -22.00 -21.02 3.67
N ILE A 18 -21.72 -19.95 4.42
CA ILE A 18 -22.25 -19.79 5.77
C ILE A 18 -23.26 -18.65 5.77
N LEU A 19 -24.54 -18.97 5.97
CA LEU A 19 -25.55 -17.92 6.09
C LEU A 19 -25.25 -17.10 7.35
N LEU A 20 -25.27 -15.76 7.25
CA LEU A 20 -25.04 -14.89 8.40
C LEU A 20 -26.05 -15.19 9.52
N ASN A 21 -27.28 -15.52 9.14
CA ASN A 21 -28.32 -15.95 10.08
C ASN A 21 -27.93 -17.24 10.84
N THR A 22 -27.22 -18.17 10.21
CA THR A 22 -26.73 -19.36 10.91
C THR A 22 -25.72 -18.97 11.98
N LEU A 23 -24.74 -18.11 11.65
CA LEU A 23 -23.76 -17.60 12.62
C LEU A 23 -24.43 -16.84 13.77
N ILE A 24 -25.39 -15.97 13.47
CA ILE A 24 -26.15 -15.22 14.49
C ILE A 24 -26.92 -16.19 15.40
N ASN A 25 -27.48 -17.26 14.87
CA ASN A 25 -28.26 -18.24 15.63
C ASN A 25 -27.39 -19.21 16.44
N GLU A 26 -26.13 -19.41 16.05
CA GLU A 26 -25.11 -20.19 16.79
C GLU A 26 -24.49 -19.42 17.95
N GLY A 27 -24.62 -18.09 17.96
CA GLY A 27 -24.14 -17.24 19.05
C GLY A 27 -24.81 -17.54 20.40
N ASP A 28 -24.14 -17.17 21.50
CA ASP A 28 -24.69 -17.31 22.84
C ASP A 28 -25.96 -16.47 23.00
N LYS A 29 -27.12 -17.14 23.02
CA LYS A 29 -28.44 -16.51 23.18
C LYS A 29 -28.61 -15.80 24.52
N ASN A 30 -27.72 -16.05 25.49
CA ASN A 30 -27.72 -15.39 26.80
C ASN A 30 -26.83 -14.13 26.81
N PHE A 31 -26.07 -13.87 25.75
CA PHE A 31 -25.29 -12.64 25.60
C PHE A 31 -26.21 -11.50 25.17
N PHE A 32 -26.84 -10.85 26.17
CA PHE A 32 -27.66 -9.67 25.97
C PHE A 32 -27.01 -8.45 26.62
N VAL A 33 -26.72 -7.43 25.82
CA VAL A 33 -26.25 -6.13 26.28
C VAL A 33 -27.29 -5.10 25.84
N GLN A 34 -27.72 -4.23 26.75
CA GLN A 34 -28.53 -3.07 26.36
C GLN A 34 -27.63 -2.09 25.61
N LEU A 35 -27.91 -1.90 24.32
CA LEU A 35 -27.13 -1.04 23.43
C LEU A 35 -27.94 0.19 23.02
N ASN A 36 -27.28 1.34 23.02
CA ASN A 36 -27.76 2.58 22.43
C ASN A 36 -26.94 2.93 21.18
N GLY A 37 -27.52 3.73 20.28
CA GLY A 37 -26.85 4.13 19.05
C GLY A 37 -25.51 4.86 19.26
N ASP A 38 -25.39 5.64 20.33
CA ASP A 38 -24.18 6.43 20.65
C ASP A 38 -23.10 5.63 21.40
N ASP A 39 -23.37 4.36 21.71
CA ASP A 39 -22.38 3.47 22.29
C ASP A 39 -21.28 3.18 21.25
N SER A 40 -20.05 3.08 21.75
CA SER A 40 -18.88 2.80 20.92
C SER A 40 -18.99 1.37 20.36
N ALA A 41 -18.96 1.23 19.03
CA ALA A 41 -19.06 -0.04 18.33
C ALA A 41 -17.70 -0.55 17.86
N SER A 42 -16.82 0.32 17.39
CA SER A 42 -15.50 -0.07 16.91
C SER A 42 -14.43 1.00 17.17
N ILE A 43 -13.16 0.54 17.23
CA ILE A 43 -11.99 1.40 17.27
C ILE A 43 -11.10 1.04 16.08
N ILE A 44 -11.02 1.93 15.10
CA ILE A 44 -10.21 1.71 13.90
C ILE A 44 -8.90 2.46 14.02
N TYR A 45 -7.79 1.73 13.99
CA TYR A 45 -6.46 2.34 14.03
C TYR A 45 -6.03 2.77 12.63
N THR A 46 -5.72 4.06 12.50
CA THR A 46 -5.15 4.65 11.29
C THR A 46 -3.67 4.96 11.50
N SER A 47 -2.87 4.92 10.45
CA SER A 47 -1.49 5.41 10.46
C SER A 47 -1.52 6.93 10.70
N GLY A 48 -1.45 7.31 11.98
CA GLY A 48 -1.49 8.70 12.37
C GLY A 48 -0.33 9.48 11.74
N THR A 49 -0.60 10.73 11.38
CA THR A 49 0.36 11.67 10.77
C THR A 49 1.62 11.95 11.61
N THR A 50 1.69 11.47 12.86
CA THR A 50 2.82 11.67 13.79
C THR A 50 3.65 10.40 13.95
N GLY A 51 3.48 9.40 13.09
CA GLY A 51 4.15 8.08 13.20
C GLY A 51 3.50 7.13 14.21
N HIS A 52 2.63 7.63 15.10
CA HIS A 52 1.86 6.80 16.03
C HIS A 52 0.43 6.59 15.54
N PRO A 53 -0.05 5.33 15.50
CA PRO A 53 -1.43 5.04 15.13
C PRO A 53 -2.45 5.78 16.02
N LYS A 54 -3.56 6.22 15.43
CA LYS A 54 -4.69 6.84 16.15
C LYS A 54 -5.90 5.92 16.06
N GLY A 55 -6.51 5.59 17.19
CA GLY A 55 -7.75 4.81 17.23
C GLY A 55 -8.97 5.72 17.06
N VAL A 56 -9.65 5.65 15.93
CA VAL A 56 -10.91 6.34 15.66
C VAL A 56 -12.05 5.55 16.30
N ILE A 57 -12.79 6.18 17.21
CA ILE A 57 -13.96 5.57 17.85
C ILE A 57 -15.21 5.84 16.98
N LEU A 58 -15.84 4.76 16.52
CA LEU A 58 -17.09 4.79 15.79
C LEU A 58 -18.23 4.26 16.66
N THR A 59 -19.39 4.89 16.58
CA THR A 59 -20.61 4.45 17.28
C THR A 59 -21.42 3.48 16.42
N HIS A 60 -22.38 2.79 17.05
CA HIS A 60 -23.37 1.99 16.30
C HIS A 60 -24.14 2.84 15.29
N SER A 61 -24.57 4.05 15.68
CA SER A 61 -25.25 5.00 14.80
C SER A 61 -24.38 5.40 13.61
N ASN A 62 -23.09 5.66 13.82
CA ASN A 62 -22.18 6.02 12.74
C ASN A 62 -22.12 4.92 11.66
N ILE A 63 -21.92 3.68 12.09
CA ILE A 63 -21.78 2.52 11.20
C ILE A 63 -23.10 2.26 10.46
N LEU A 64 -24.22 2.19 11.18
CA LEU A 64 -25.53 1.92 10.59
C LEU A 64 -25.96 2.99 9.59
N TYR A 65 -25.66 4.26 9.88
CA TYR A 65 -25.93 5.37 8.98
C TYR A 65 -25.06 5.28 7.72
N ASN A 66 -23.75 5.14 7.86
CA ASN A 66 -22.86 5.19 6.70
C ASN A 66 -23.04 3.96 5.79
N SER A 67 -23.25 2.78 6.37
CA SER A 67 -23.59 1.57 5.60
C SER A 67 -24.92 1.73 4.85
N PHE A 68 -25.93 2.36 5.47
CA PHE A 68 -27.23 2.60 4.84
C PHE A 68 -27.07 3.49 3.62
N VAL A 69 -26.38 4.62 3.80
CA VAL A 69 -26.17 5.57 2.72
C VAL A 69 -25.25 4.98 1.63
N ALA A 70 -24.20 4.25 2.01
CA ALA A 70 -23.27 3.64 1.06
C ALA A 70 -23.99 2.67 0.11
N PHE A 71 -24.83 1.75 0.61
CA PHE A 71 -25.53 0.79 -0.26
C PHE A 71 -26.54 1.49 -1.17
N GLN A 72 -27.21 2.55 -0.71
CA GLN A 72 -28.12 3.33 -1.54
C GLN A 72 -27.39 4.05 -2.67
N MET A 73 -26.22 4.62 -2.39
CA MET A 73 -25.44 5.38 -3.38
C MET A 73 -24.88 4.51 -4.52
N VAL A 74 -24.74 3.20 -4.30
CA VAL A 74 -24.35 2.22 -5.33
C VAL A 74 -25.50 1.31 -5.78
N ASP A 75 -26.73 1.63 -5.38
CA ASP A 75 -27.96 0.87 -5.72
C ASP A 75 -27.84 -0.64 -5.49
N LEU A 76 -27.32 -1.01 -4.32
CA LEU A 76 -27.25 -2.41 -3.90
C LEU A 76 -28.64 -2.94 -3.56
N GLN A 77 -28.99 -4.07 -4.17
CA GLN A 77 -30.24 -4.80 -4.03
C GLN A 77 -30.00 -6.21 -3.45
N PRO A 78 -31.01 -6.88 -2.88
CA PRO A 78 -30.84 -8.21 -2.27
C PRO A 78 -30.23 -9.28 -3.20
N GLU A 79 -30.45 -9.18 -4.51
CA GLU A 79 -29.90 -10.08 -5.53
C GLU A 79 -28.43 -9.81 -5.89
N ASP A 80 -27.86 -8.71 -5.41
CA ASP A 80 -26.49 -8.34 -5.71
C ASP A 80 -25.47 -9.13 -4.88
N THR A 81 -24.30 -9.35 -5.49
CA THR A 81 -23.13 -9.92 -4.82
C THR A 81 -21.99 -8.91 -4.84
N ALA A 82 -21.44 -8.56 -3.66
CA ALA A 82 -20.27 -7.71 -3.54
C ALA A 82 -19.01 -8.54 -3.28
N LEU A 83 -17.95 -8.31 -4.06
CA LEU A 83 -16.64 -8.89 -3.81
C LEU A 83 -15.84 -7.98 -2.86
N CYS A 84 -15.49 -8.51 -1.69
CA CYS A 84 -14.69 -7.84 -0.69
C CYS A 84 -13.26 -8.40 -0.70
N ILE A 85 -12.36 -7.65 -1.36
CA ILE A 85 -10.91 -7.92 -1.47
C ILE A 85 -10.07 -7.00 -0.58
N MET A 86 -10.75 -6.15 0.20
CA MET A 86 -10.13 -5.17 1.07
C MET A 86 -9.88 -5.73 2.47
N PRO A 87 -8.79 -5.35 3.15
CA PRO A 87 -8.48 -5.90 4.46
C PRO A 87 -9.59 -5.59 5.48
N LEU A 88 -10.12 -6.62 6.14
CA LEU A 88 -11.26 -6.53 7.07
C LEU A 88 -11.00 -5.64 8.32
N PHE A 89 -9.75 -5.29 8.60
CA PHE A 89 -9.42 -4.33 9.67
C PHE A 89 -9.63 -2.87 9.24
N HIS A 90 -9.84 -2.60 7.95
CA HIS A 90 -9.96 -1.25 7.39
C HIS A 90 -11.43 -0.86 7.18
N VAL A 91 -11.76 0.41 7.39
CA VAL A 91 -13.16 0.92 7.23
C VAL A 91 -13.75 0.67 5.85
N ASN A 92 -12.92 0.62 4.79
CA ASN A 92 -13.42 0.34 3.44
C ASN A 92 -14.06 -1.06 3.35
N ALA A 93 -13.35 -2.09 3.83
CA ALA A 93 -13.87 -3.45 3.85
C ALA A 93 -15.07 -3.55 4.80
N GLN A 94 -14.95 -2.97 6.01
CA GLN A 94 -16.01 -3.06 7.01
C GLN A 94 -17.29 -2.36 6.57
N ILE A 95 -17.21 -1.14 6.05
CA ILE A 95 -18.39 -0.32 5.78
C ILE A 95 -18.85 -0.44 4.34
N ALA A 96 -17.97 -0.17 3.36
CA ALA A 96 -18.35 -0.05 1.96
C ALA A 96 -18.55 -1.40 1.26
N SER A 97 -17.86 -2.46 1.71
CA SER A 97 -17.99 -3.80 1.11
C SER A 97 -18.86 -4.75 1.94
N MET A 98 -18.70 -4.79 3.27
CA MET A 98 -19.35 -5.78 4.11
C MET A 98 -20.69 -5.27 4.69
N MET A 99 -20.67 -4.23 5.52
CA MET A 99 -21.86 -3.79 6.24
C MET A 99 -22.92 -3.17 5.33
N SER A 100 -22.54 -2.40 4.31
CA SER A 100 -23.45 -1.89 3.27
C SER A 100 -24.21 -3.02 2.57
N THR A 101 -23.49 -4.05 2.13
CA THR A 101 -24.03 -5.23 1.42
C THR A 101 -24.95 -6.03 2.33
N ILE A 102 -24.53 -6.32 3.56
CA ILE A 102 -25.36 -7.03 4.53
C ILE A 102 -26.65 -6.24 4.85
N GLN A 103 -26.56 -4.91 4.96
CA GLN A 103 -27.71 -4.05 5.22
C GLN A 103 -28.67 -3.98 4.02
N ALA A 104 -28.14 -4.06 2.80
CA ALA A 104 -28.92 -4.21 1.56
C ALA A 104 -29.55 -5.60 1.39
N LYS A 105 -29.26 -6.54 2.31
CA LYS A 105 -29.63 -7.96 2.23
C LYS A 105 -29.00 -8.70 1.05
N ALA A 106 -27.89 -8.17 0.56
CA ALA A 106 -27.10 -8.70 -0.54
C ALA A 106 -26.07 -9.71 -0.02
N THR A 107 -25.35 -10.34 -0.96
CA THR A 107 -24.33 -11.37 -0.66
C THR A 107 -22.93 -10.75 -0.62
N VAL A 108 -22.12 -11.11 0.39
CA VAL A 108 -20.69 -10.75 0.43
C VAL A 108 -19.85 -11.98 0.10
N VAL A 109 -18.98 -11.87 -0.91
CA VAL A 109 -17.92 -12.83 -1.19
C VAL A 109 -16.63 -12.27 -0.59
N LEU A 110 -16.04 -12.99 0.36
CA LEU A 110 -14.80 -12.58 1.02
C LEU A 110 -13.59 -13.26 0.38
N GLU A 111 -12.62 -12.45 -0.05
CA GLU A 111 -11.26 -12.91 -0.29
C GLU A 111 -10.31 -12.35 0.79
N GLU A 112 -9.35 -13.17 1.21
CA GLU A 112 -8.34 -12.78 2.21
C GLU A 112 -7.58 -11.51 1.79
N MET A 113 -7.30 -11.38 0.49
CA MET A 113 -6.63 -10.23 -0.11
C MET A 113 -6.87 -10.21 -1.62
N PHE A 114 -6.65 -9.06 -2.26
CA PHE A 114 -6.65 -8.95 -3.72
C PHE A 114 -5.62 -9.90 -4.36
N LYS A 115 -6.09 -10.84 -5.17
CA LYS A 115 -5.28 -11.78 -5.97
C LYS A 115 -5.47 -11.48 -7.46
N PRO A 116 -4.54 -10.76 -8.11
CA PRO A 116 -4.74 -10.26 -9.47
C PRO A 116 -5.17 -11.34 -10.47
N ARG A 117 -4.49 -12.50 -10.46
CA ARG A 117 -4.73 -13.60 -11.43
C ARG A 117 -6.13 -14.20 -11.36
N ASN A 118 -6.73 -14.24 -10.17
CA ASN A 118 -8.01 -14.92 -9.95
C ASN A 118 -9.16 -13.92 -9.87
N PHE A 119 -8.88 -12.62 -9.76
CA PHE A 119 -9.88 -11.60 -9.48
C PHE A 119 -11.07 -11.63 -10.45
N ILE A 120 -10.81 -11.66 -11.76
CA ILE A 120 -11.86 -11.68 -12.78
C ILE A 120 -12.62 -13.02 -12.78
N GLU A 121 -11.91 -14.13 -12.56
CA GLU A 121 -12.53 -15.45 -12.43
C GLU A 121 -13.45 -15.51 -11.21
N THR A 122 -13.04 -14.96 -10.06
CA THR A 122 -13.88 -14.85 -8.85
C THR A 122 -15.12 -14.02 -9.12
N LEU A 123 -14.97 -12.84 -9.75
CA LEU A 123 -16.12 -11.99 -10.10
C LEU A 123 -17.15 -12.76 -10.93
N LYS A 124 -16.70 -13.53 -11.94
CA LYS A 124 -17.58 -14.35 -12.79
C LYS A 124 -18.16 -15.55 -12.04
N LYS A 125 -17.35 -16.30 -11.30
CA LYS A 125 -17.73 -17.49 -10.53
C LYS A 125 -18.89 -17.19 -9.57
N TYR A 126 -18.80 -16.07 -8.85
CA TYR A 126 -19.80 -15.68 -7.86
C TYR A 126 -20.81 -14.65 -8.36
N LYS A 127 -20.78 -14.31 -9.65
CA LYS A 127 -21.67 -13.32 -10.28
C LYS A 127 -21.69 -12.01 -9.50
N CYS A 128 -20.50 -11.54 -9.13
CA CYS A 128 -20.34 -10.28 -8.43
C CYS A 128 -20.87 -9.13 -9.30
N THR A 129 -21.51 -8.17 -8.66
CA THR A 129 -22.11 -6.98 -9.28
C THR A 129 -21.37 -5.71 -8.87
N THR A 130 -20.60 -5.76 -7.79
CA THR A 130 -19.75 -4.65 -7.35
C THR A 130 -18.52 -5.16 -6.60
N PHE A 131 -17.49 -4.33 -6.57
CA PHE A 131 -16.36 -4.46 -5.65
C PHE A 131 -15.89 -3.06 -5.25
N SER A 132 -15.19 -2.97 -4.12
CA SER A 132 -14.45 -1.76 -3.76
C SER A 132 -12.94 -2.01 -3.79
N GLY A 133 -12.22 -1.09 -4.41
CA GLY A 133 -10.78 -1.13 -4.52
C GLY A 133 -10.12 0.22 -4.28
N VAL A 134 -8.80 0.21 -4.33
CA VAL A 134 -7.94 1.39 -4.31
C VAL A 134 -7.31 1.59 -5.69
N PRO A 135 -6.83 2.79 -6.06
CA PRO A 135 -6.26 3.06 -7.38
C PRO A 135 -5.18 2.06 -7.83
N THR A 136 -4.37 1.55 -6.90
CA THR A 136 -3.34 0.55 -7.23
C THR A 136 -3.94 -0.74 -7.79
N ILE A 137 -5.11 -1.17 -7.32
CA ILE A 137 -5.81 -2.36 -7.86
C ILE A 137 -6.19 -2.14 -9.32
N TYR A 138 -6.81 -1.00 -9.62
CA TYR A 138 -7.21 -0.66 -11.00
C TYR A 138 -5.99 -0.53 -11.92
N ASN A 139 -4.92 0.10 -11.42
CA ASN A 139 -3.68 0.20 -12.17
C ASN A 139 -3.06 -1.18 -12.45
N TYR A 140 -3.05 -2.10 -11.46
CA TYR A 140 -2.64 -3.47 -11.70
C TYR A 140 -3.50 -4.16 -12.76
N LEU A 141 -4.83 -4.05 -12.68
CA LEU A 141 -5.73 -4.65 -13.66
C LEU A 141 -5.48 -4.12 -15.08
N ASN A 142 -5.25 -2.81 -15.22
CA ASN A 142 -4.94 -2.18 -16.50
C ASN A 142 -3.67 -2.74 -17.15
N GLU A 143 -2.67 -3.09 -16.35
CA GLU A 143 -1.35 -3.55 -16.79
C GLU A 143 -1.23 -5.08 -16.88
N MET A 144 -2.26 -5.82 -16.46
CA MET A 144 -2.27 -7.29 -16.56
C MET A 144 -2.51 -7.73 -18.02
N PRO A 145 -1.57 -8.50 -18.62
CA PRO A 145 -1.74 -9.04 -19.98
C PRO A 145 -2.88 -10.06 -20.06
N ASP A 146 -3.01 -10.92 -19.04
CA ASP A 146 -4.03 -11.98 -18.98
C ASP A 146 -5.46 -11.43 -18.85
N ALA A 147 -5.60 -10.13 -18.56
CA ALA A 147 -6.88 -9.43 -18.45
C ALA A 147 -7.30 -8.75 -19.76
N GLU A 148 -6.53 -8.92 -20.85
CA GLU A 148 -6.86 -8.34 -22.15
C GLU A 148 -8.10 -9.02 -22.76
N GLY A 149 -9.06 -8.21 -23.23
CA GLY A 149 -10.32 -8.70 -23.80
C GLY A 149 -11.40 -9.08 -22.77
N GLU A 150 -11.13 -8.90 -21.48
CA GLU A 150 -12.11 -9.10 -20.42
C GLU A 150 -13.15 -7.96 -20.36
N ASP A 151 -14.41 -8.30 -20.17
CA ASP A 151 -15.54 -7.37 -20.11
C ASP A 151 -16.19 -7.40 -18.72
N LEU A 152 -16.12 -6.27 -18.02
CA LEU A 152 -16.67 -6.05 -16.68
C LEU A 152 -17.90 -5.13 -16.70
N SER A 153 -18.55 -4.92 -17.84
CA SER A 153 -19.80 -4.15 -17.97
C SER A 153 -20.98 -4.75 -17.20
N PHE A 154 -20.88 -6.01 -16.78
CA PHE A 154 -21.85 -6.64 -15.87
C PHE A 154 -21.79 -6.10 -14.44
N LEU A 155 -20.70 -5.41 -14.05
CA LEU A 155 -20.61 -4.76 -12.76
C LEU A 155 -21.43 -3.46 -12.75
N LYS A 156 -22.34 -3.34 -11.79
CA LYS A 156 -23.10 -2.11 -11.52
C LYS A 156 -22.17 -0.96 -11.14
N ALA A 157 -21.19 -1.24 -10.27
CA ALA A 157 -20.25 -0.25 -9.77
C ALA A 157 -18.90 -0.87 -9.41
N CYS A 158 -17.82 -0.30 -9.94
CA CYS A 158 -16.46 -0.53 -9.49
C CYS A 158 -16.06 0.62 -8.56
N VAL A 159 -16.26 0.49 -7.25
CA VAL A 159 -16.06 1.60 -6.30
C VAL A 159 -14.57 1.83 -6.04
N CYS A 160 -14.08 3.05 -6.29
CA CYS A 160 -12.71 3.44 -5.98
C CYS A 160 -12.68 4.45 -4.82
N GLY A 161 -11.78 4.23 -3.84
CA GLY A 161 -11.58 5.15 -2.73
C GLY A 161 -10.26 4.95 -1.99
N ALA A 162 -10.16 5.56 -0.80
CA ALA A 162 -9.00 5.55 0.11
C ALA A 162 -7.70 6.21 -0.39
N ALA A 163 -7.56 6.45 -1.70
CA ALA A 163 -6.57 7.32 -2.30
C ALA A 163 -7.15 7.99 -3.57
N PRO A 164 -6.65 9.17 -3.97
CA PRO A 164 -7.08 9.82 -5.22
C PRO A 164 -6.84 8.90 -6.42
N MET A 165 -7.83 8.77 -7.29
CA MET A 165 -7.70 7.99 -8.53
C MET A 165 -7.05 8.85 -9.62
N PRO A 166 -5.91 8.44 -10.20
CA PRO A 166 -5.36 9.13 -11.37
C PRO A 166 -6.34 9.06 -12.55
N VAL A 167 -6.50 10.17 -13.26
CA VAL A 167 -7.44 10.28 -14.38
C VAL A 167 -7.13 9.25 -15.47
N GLU A 168 -5.85 9.08 -15.79
CA GLU A 168 -5.37 8.10 -16.77
C GLU A 168 -5.73 6.66 -16.38
N VAL A 169 -5.55 6.29 -15.10
CA VAL A 169 -5.88 4.96 -14.59
C VAL A 169 -7.39 4.70 -14.69
N PHE A 170 -8.20 5.72 -14.38
CA PHE A 170 -9.66 5.67 -14.53
C PHE A 170 -10.06 5.42 -15.98
N GLN A 171 -9.59 6.25 -16.91
CA GLN A 171 -9.97 6.21 -18.32
C GLN A 171 -9.55 4.89 -18.95
N LYS A 172 -8.30 4.47 -18.74
CA LYS A 172 -7.79 3.19 -19.25
C LYS A 172 -8.61 2.00 -18.75
N PHE A 173 -9.06 2.02 -17.49
CA PHE A 173 -9.88 0.94 -16.95
C PHE A 173 -11.28 0.89 -17.58
N GLU A 174 -11.98 2.03 -17.68
CA GLU A 174 -13.30 2.05 -18.31
C GLU A 174 -13.22 1.71 -19.80
N GLU A 175 -12.15 2.13 -20.49
CA GLU A 175 -11.91 1.80 -21.89
C GLU A 175 -11.65 0.32 -22.10
N LYS A 176 -10.75 -0.27 -21.29
CA LYS A 176 -10.33 -1.68 -21.41
C LYS A 176 -11.42 -2.65 -20.96
N PHE A 177 -12.03 -2.40 -19.80
CA PHE A 177 -12.93 -3.36 -19.16
C PHE A 177 -14.41 -3.01 -19.26
N LYS A 178 -14.78 -1.80 -19.72
CA LYS A 178 -16.18 -1.31 -19.73
C LYS A 178 -16.87 -1.27 -18.36
N GLY A 179 -16.12 -1.54 -17.28
CA GLY A 179 -16.60 -1.46 -15.91
C GLY A 179 -16.73 -0.01 -15.46
N LYS A 180 -17.82 0.29 -14.75
CA LYS A 180 -18.16 1.66 -14.36
C LYS A 180 -17.52 2.05 -13.03
N ILE A 181 -16.47 2.87 -13.07
CA ILE A 181 -15.80 3.33 -11.85
C ILE A 181 -16.63 4.40 -11.13
N ILE A 182 -16.92 4.15 -9.86
CA ILE A 182 -17.55 5.14 -8.98
C ILE A 182 -16.50 5.60 -7.98
N GLU A 183 -15.81 6.70 -8.29
CA GLU A 183 -14.82 7.30 -7.39
C GLU A 183 -15.52 8.07 -6.27
N GLY A 184 -15.05 7.85 -5.03
CA GLY A 184 -15.50 8.56 -3.86
C GLY A 184 -14.38 8.87 -2.89
N TYR A 185 -14.73 9.66 -1.89
CA TYR A 185 -13.84 10.04 -0.82
C TYR A 185 -14.35 9.55 0.52
N GLY A 186 -13.37 9.18 1.34
CA GLY A 186 -13.63 8.64 2.63
C GLY A 186 -12.42 8.63 3.54
N LEU A 187 -12.70 8.67 4.84
CA LEU A 187 -11.73 8.63 5.92
C LEU A 187 -12.32 7.87 7.10
N SER A 188 -11.46 7.35 7.98
CA SER A 188 -11.93 6.59 9.14
C SER A 188 -12.76 7.47 10.07
N GLU A 189 -12.37 8.74 10.23
CA GLU A 189 -13.05 9.75 11.04
C GLU A 189 -14.44 10.13 10.49
N GLY A 190 -14.73 9.82 9.22
CA GLY A 190 -16.03 9.96 8.56
C GLY A 190 -16.75 8.62 8.36
N THR A 191 -16.36 7.59 9.11
CA THR A 191 -16.94 6.23 9.05
C THR A 191 -16.93 5.63 7.66
N CYS A 192 -15.82 5.77 6.93
CA CYS A 192 -15.68 5.40 5.52
C CYS A 192 -16.20 6.48 4.57
N VAL A 193 -17.41 6.42 4.05
CA VAL A 193 -17.82 7.22 2.88
C VAL A 193 -18.24 8.62 3.29
N SER A 194 -17.74 9.65 2.60
CA SER A 194 -18.09 11.07 2.84
C SER A 194 -18.61 11.75 1.57
N SER A 195 -18.08 11.42 0.41
CA SER A 195 -18.64 11.85 -0.87
C SER A 195 -18.44 10.77 -1.92
N LEU A 196 -19.27 10.78 -2.95
CA LEU A 196 -19.21 9.80 -4.03
C LEU A 196 -19.70 10.43 -5.33
N ASN A 197 -19.09 10.06 -6.45
CA ASN A 197 -19.67 10.37 -7.76
C ASN A 197 -21.03 9.66 -7.91
N PRO A 198 -22.03 10.28 -8.53
CA PRO A 198 -23.34 9.67 -8.67
C PRO A 198 -23.26 8.42 -9.56
N LEU A 199 -23.83 7.30 -9.10
CA LEU A 199 -23.98 6.11 -9.92
C LEU A 199 -24.87 6.41 -11.13
N LEU A 200 -26.01 7.04 -10.90
CA LEU A 200 -26.93 7.51 -11.94
C LEU A 200 -26.80 9.03 -12.03
N GLY A 201 -26.16 9.53 -13.07
CA GLY A 201 -25.92 10.95 -13.27
C GLY A 201 -24.59 11.24 -13.95
N GLU A 202 -24.23 12.52 -14.00
CA GLU A 202 -22.95 12.97 -14.54
C GLU A 202 -21.84 12.70 -13.51
N ARG A 203 -20.86 11.88 -13.88
CA ARG A 203 -19.65 11.67 -13.07
C ARG A 203 -18.61 12.67 -13.56
N LYS A 204 -17.88 13.29 -12.61
CA LYS A 204 -16.74 14.14 -12.96
C LYS A 204 -15.46 13.41 -12.61
N ILE A 205 -14.75 12.98 -13.64
CA ILE A 205 -13.48 12.25 -13.50
C ILE A 205 -12.47 13.16 -12.76
N GLY A 206 -11.77 12.60 -11.77
CA GLY A 206 -10.85 13.34 -10.89
C GLY A 206 -11.53 14.08 -9.74
N SER A 207 -12.87 14.12 -9.71
CA SER A 207 -13.63 14.59 -8.55
C SER A 207 -13.85 13.45 -7.57
N ILE A 208 -13.96 13.80 -6.29
CA ILE A 208 -14.42 12.89 -5.24
C ILE A 208 -15.96 12.90 -5.09
N GLY A 209 -16.66 13.45 -6.09
CA GLY A 209 -18.10 13.51 -6.15
C GLY A 209 -18.72 14.57 -5.26
N ILE A 210 -19.97 14.30 -4.84
CA ILE A 210 -20.79 15.18 -4.02
C ILE A 210 -21.00 14.58 -2.63
N PRO A 211 -21.29 15.40 -1.59
CA PRO A 211 -21.48 14.91 -0.24
C PRO A 211 -22.58 13.85 -0.17
N ILE A 212 -22.37 12.82 0.64
CA ILE A 212 -23.41 11.81 0.85
C ILE A 212 -24.67 12.44 1.47
N PRO A 213 -25.88 11.89 1.21
CA PRO A 213 -27.10 12.33 1.85
C PRO A 213 -26.95 12.51 3.36
N GLY A 214 -27.42 13.64 3.89
CA GLY A 214 -27.38 13.99 5.31
C GLY A 214 -26.02 14.39 5.87
N GLN A 215 -24.95 14.39 5.06
CA GLN A 215 -23.67 14.99 5.42
C GLN A 215 -23.50 16.36 4.76
N GLU A 216 -23.06 17.34 5.55
CA GLU A 216 -22.59 18.64 5.08
C GLU A 216 -21.09 18.57 4.79
N MET A 217 -20.67 19.27 3.74
CA MET A 217 -19.27 19.41 3.35
C MET A 217 -19.03 20.87 2.94
N SER A 218 -17.84 21.40 3.23
CA SER A 218 -17.46 22.77 2.91
C SER A 218 -15.95 22.87 2.69
N ILE A 219 -15.51 23.95 2.04
CA ILE A 219 -14.10 24.32 1.94
C ILE A 219 -13.83 25.47 2.92
N TRP A 220 -12.87 25.32 3.82
CA TRP A 220 -12.49 26.34 4.81
C TRP A 220 -11.07 26.86 4.60
N ASP A 221 -10.84 28.12 4.94
CA ASP A 221 -9.49 28.68 5.06
C ASP A 221 -8.77 28.20 6.34
N ASN A 222 -7.59 28.77 6.61
CA ASN A 222 -6.84 28.46 7.82
C ASN A 222 -7.53 28.96 9.10
N ASP A 223 -8.26 30.05 9.01
CA ASP A 223 -8.95 30.72 10.12
C ASP A 223 -10.31 30.08 10.45
N GLY A 224 -10.79 29.16 9.60
CA GLY A 224 -12.03 28.40 9.77
C GLY A 224 -13.24 29.03 9.09
N SER A 225 -13.03 29.97 8.17
CA SER A 225 -14.10 30.60 7.38
C SER A 225 -14.35 29.81 6.10
N SER A 226 -15.61 29.73 5.66
CA SER A 226 -15.96 29.08 4.41
C SER A 226 -15.46 29.89 3.21
N LEU A 227 -14.83 29.20 2.25
CA LEU A 227 -14.38 29.77 1.00
C LEU A 227 -15.43 29.62 -0.12
N PRO A 228 -15.46 30.53 -1.11
CA PRO A 228 -16.27 30.42 -2.33
C PRO A 228 -15.89 29.22 -3.21
N ASP A 229 -16.75 28.91 -4.18
CA ASP A 229 -16.47 27.88 -5.19
C ASP A 229 -15.23 28.23 -6.01
N GLY A 230 -14.41 27.22 -6.32
CA GLY A 230 -13.16 27.34 -7.05
C GLY A 230 -11.93 27.72 -6.21
N GLU A 231 -12.11 28.19 -4.98
CA GLU A 231 -10.98 28.50 -4.09
C GLU A 231 -10.48 27.25 -3.35
N VAL A 232 -9.16 27.12 -3.24
CA VAL A 232 -8.51 25.99 -2.57
C VAL A 232 -8.43 26.26 -1.07
N GLY A 233 -9.00 25.34 -0.29
CA GLY A 233 -8.91 25.34 1.17
C GLY A 233 -8.98 23.93 1.74
N GLU A 234 -9.17 23.81 3.04
CA GLU A 234 -9.35 22.53 3.72
C GLU A 234 -10.79 22.04 3.57
N ILE A 235 -10.93 20.78 3.15
CA ILE A 235 -12.22 20.08 3.15
C ILE A 235 -12.62 19.81 4.60
N VAL A 236 -13.81 20.26 4.98
CA VAL A 236 -14.42 19.94 6.27
C VAL A 236 -15.74 19.19 6.06
N ILE A 237 -16.05 18.25 6.95
CA ILE A 237 -17.28 17.47 6.91
C ILE A 237 -18.03 17.53 8.24
N LYS A 238 -19.35 17.43 8.19
CA LYS A 238 -20.20 17.35 9.37
C LYS A 238 -21.40 16.47 9.05
N GLY A 239 -21.62 15.44 9.86
CA GLY A 239 -22.79 14.59 9.66
C GLY A 239 -22.86 13.42 10.64
N PRO A 240 -23.90 12.58 10.52
CA PRO A 240 -24.10 11.42 11.40
C PRO A 240 -23.01 10.35 11.28
N ASN A 241 -22.16 10.41 10.26
CA ASN A 241 -21.00 9.54 10.06
C ASN A 241 -19.70 10.11 10.66
N THR A 242 -19.70 11.30 11.25
CA THR A 242 -18.53 11.83 11.95
C THR A 242 -18.27 11.03 13.22
N MET A 243 -17.01 10.64 13.42
CA MET A 243 -16.57 9.83 14.56
C MET A 243 -16.94 10.43 15.92
N LYS A 244 -16.98 9.57 16.95
CA LYS A 244 -17.10 10.01 18.35
C LYS A 244 -15.85 10.74 18.84
N GLY A 245 -14.69 10.37 18.31
CA GLY A 245 -13.40 10.96 18.63
C GLY A 245 -12.25 9.96 18.59
N TYR A 246 -11.05 10.42 18.94
CA TYR A 246 -9.89 9.57 19.06
C TYR A 246 -9.75 8.94 20.45
N TYR A 247 -9.49 7.64 20.50
CA TYR A 247 -9.29 6.87 21.72
C TYR A 247 -8.14 7.44 22.55
N LYS A 248 -8.48 7.85 23.79
CA LYS A 248 -7.56 8.47 24.76
C LYS A 248 -6.85 9.73 24.25
N LYS A 249 -7.44 10.44 23.28
CA LYS A 249 -6.88 11.67 22.69
C LYS A 249 -7.94 12.77 22.57
N ASN A 250 -8.56 13.13 23.70
CA ASN A 250 -9.64 14.11 23.76
C ASN A 250 -9.22 15.50 23.27
N GLU A 251 -8.02 15.96 23.60
CA GLU A 251 -7.53 17.29 23.17
C GLU A 251 -7.27 17.35 21.66
N GLU A 252 -6.77 16.26 21.07
CA GLU A 252 -6.65 16.17 19.62
C GLU A 252 -8.03 16.14 18.96
N THR A 253 -8.98 15.40 19.54
CA THR A 253 -10.37 15.32 19.06
C THR A 253 -11.02 16.71 19.04
N LYS A 254 -10.97 17.46 20.15
CA LYS A 254 -11.52 18.83 20.24
C LYS A 254 -10.86 19.81 19.26
N ARG A 255 -9.60 19.58 18.92
CA ARG A 255 -8.88 20.43 17.97
C ARG A 255 -9.39 20.25 16.55
N ILE A 256 -9.65 19.02 16.13
CA ILE A 256 -10.05 18.71 14.76
C ILE A 256 -11.57 18.65 14.55
N VAL A 257 -12.35 18.35 15.60
CA VAL A 257 -13.81 18.39 15.58
C VAL A 257 -14.28 19.62 16.35
N GLN A 258 -14.76 20.63 15.62
CA GLN A 258 -15.18 21.92 16.15
C GLN A 258 -16.63 22.17 15.76
N ASN A 259 -17.53 22.35 16.73
CA ASN A 259 -18.97 22.57 16.47
C ASN A 259 -19.61 21.50 15.55
N GLY A 260 -19.15 20.25 15.68
CA GLY A 260 -19.58 19.12 14.85
C GLY A 260 -18.87 19.01 13.49
N TRP A 261 -18.08 20.01 13.09
CA TRP A 261 -17.27 19.98 11.87
C TRP A 261 -15.93 19.31 12.11
N LEU A 262 -15.63 18.27 11.33
CA LEU A 262 -14.36 17.59 11.28
C LEU A 262 -13.47 18.23 10.19
N ARG A 263 -12.32 18.74 10.62
CA ARG A 263 -11.19 19.17 9.77
C ARG A 263 -10.43 17.95 9.26
N THR A 264 -10.52 17.67 7.96
CA THR A 264 -10.01 16.42 7.38
C THR A 264 -8.49 16.43 7.15
N GLY A 265 -7.88 17.61 7.04
CA GLY A 265 -6.51 17.80 6.60
C GLY A 265 -6.29 17.62 5.08
N ASP A 266 -7.33 17.29 4.33
CA ASP A 266 -7.31 17.21 2.87
C ASP A 266 -7.61 18.59 2.28
N LEU A 267 -6.83 19.01 1.29
CA LEU A 267 -6.97 20.29 0.60
C LEU A 267 -7.66 20.09 -0.74
N GLY A 268 -8.59 20.98 -1.07
CA GLY A 268 -9.41 20.88 -2.26
C GLY A 268 -10.23 22.13 -2.52
N TYR A 269 -11.04 22.07 -3.58
CA TYR A 269 -12.02 23.08 -3.91
C TYR A 269 -13.36 22.40 -4.27
N ARG A 270 -14.45 23.18 -4.17
CA ARG A 270 -15.76 22.81 -4.71
C ARG A 270 -15.97 23.54 -6.02
N ASP A 271 -16.40 22.84 -7.07
CA ASP A 271 -16.75 23.48 -8.33
C ASP A 271 -18.18 24.05 -8.30
N LYS A 272 -18.53 24.81 -9.33
CA LYS A 272 -19.85 25.45 -9.48
C LYS A 272 -21.04 24.47 -9.54
N ASP A 273 -20.78 23.20 -9.85
CA ASP A 273 -21.81 22.16 -9.97
C ASP A 273 -21.91 21.33 -8.67
N GLY A 274 -21.14 21.70 -7.64
CA GLY A 274 -21.16 21.11 -6.30
C GLY A 274 -20.20 19.93 -6.09
N TYR A 275 -19.37 19.60 -7.09
CA TYR A 275 -18.40 18.50 -7.01
C TYR A 275 -17.14 18.96 -6.29
N TYR A 276 -16.59 18.08 -5.46
CA TYR A 276 -15.36 18.34 -4.72
C TYR A 276 -14.16 17.72 -5.43
N PHE A 277 -13.04 18.44 -5.42
CA PHE A 277 -11.78 17.99 -5.98
C PHE A 277 -10.69 18.09 -4.93
N ILE A 278 -9.95 17.00 -4.71
CA ILE A 278 -8.77 17.00 -3.85
C ILE A 278 -7.57 17.44 -4.69
N VAL A 279 -6.84 18.44 -4.21
CA VAL A 279 -5.56 18.88 -4.79
C VAL A 279 -4.36 18.42 -3.96
N GLY A 280 -4.56 18.05 -2.69
CA GLY A 280 -3.48 17.49 -1.89
C GLY A 280 -3.86 17.33 -0.43
N ARG A 281 -2.84 17.19 0.43
CA ARG A 281 -2.99 17.17 1.88
C ARG A 281 -2.19 18.30 2.49
N LYS A 282 -2.74 18.92 3.54
CA LYS A 282 -2.08 20.04 4.23
C LYS A 282 -0.69 19.68 4.74
N LYS A 283 -0.45 18.41 5.08
CA LYS A 283 0.84 17.91 5.56
C LYS A 283 1.78 17.40 4.48
N GLU A 284 1.28 17.21 3.26
CA GLU A 284 2.08 16.76 2.11
C GLU A 284 2.37 17.93 1.15
N MET A 285 1.75 19.09 1.38
CA MET A 285 2.01 20.30 0.62
C MET A 285 3.47 20.69 0.79
N ILE A 286 4.15 20.84 -0.34
CA ILE A 286 5.58 21.18 -0.39
C ILE A 286 5.67 22.70 -0.37
N ILE A 287 6.45 23.25 0.55
CA ILE A 287 6.71 24.68 0.62
C ILE A 287 8.16 24.92 0.18
N SER A 288 8.32 25.29 -1.09
CA SER A 288 9.64 25.51 -1.71
C SER A 288 9.83 27.00 -1.99
N GLY A 289 10.67 27.68 -1.21
CA GLY A 289 10.98 29.10 -1.42
C GLY A 289 9.79 30.04 -1.23
N GLY A 290 8.80 29.64 -0.42
CA GLY A 290 7.58 30.41 -0.15
C GLY A 290 6.40 30.06 -1.06
N GLU A 291 6.60 29.20 -2.07
CA GLU A 291 5.54 28.74 -2.97
C GLU A 291 4.91 27.44 -2.46
N ASN A 292 3.57 27.39 -2.48
CA ASN A 292 2.81 26.18 -2.16
C ASN A 292 2.72 25.29 -3.40
N ILE A 293 3.24 24.08 -3.30
CA ILE A 293 3.23 23.10 -4.38
C ILE A 293 2.44 21.89 -3.92
N TYR A 294 1.43 21.53 -4.71
CA TYR A 294 0.56 20.39 -4.45
C TYR A 294 1.09 19.16 -5.20
N PRO A 295 1.58 18.12 -4.50
CA PRO A 295 2.17 16.95 -5.16
C PRO A 295 1.27 16.31 -6.20
N LYS A 296 -0.05 16.24 -5.94
CA LYS A 296 -1.03 15.58 -6.80
C LYS A 296 -1.04 16.17 -8.21
N GLU A 297 -0.90 17.49 -8.35
CA GLU A 297 -0.88 18.14 -9.67
C GLU A 297 0.26 17.63 -10.55
N ILE A 298 1.41 17.31 -9.96
CA ILE A 298 2.58 16.78 -10.67
C ILE A 298 2.41 15.27 -10.89
N GLU A 299 1.85 14.55 -9.91
CA GLU A 299 1.57 13.11 -10.00
C GLU A 299 0.60 12.80 -11.16
N GLU A 300 -0.50 13.55 -11.30
CA GLU A 300 -1.46 13.38 -12.43
C GLU A 300 -0.76 13.51 -13.78
N ILE A 301 0.10 14.53 -13.94
CA ILE A 301 0.86 14.72 -15.18
C ILE A 301 1.83 13.55 -15.41
N LEU A 302 2.48 13.04 -14.36
CA LEU A 302 3.38 11.90 -14.46
C LEU A 302 2.66 10.61 -14.85
N TYR A 303 1.43 10.39 -14.38
CA TYR A 303 0.62 9.23 -14.76
C TYR A 303 0.25 9.22 -16.25
N GLU A 304 0.15 10.37 -16.91
CA GLU A 304 -0.05 10.48 -18.37
C GLU A 304 1.19 10.05 -19.20
N HIS A 305 2.34 9.82 -18.57
CA HIS A 305 3.56 9.45 -19.31
C HIS A 305 3.53 7.96 -19.66
N GLU A 306 3.74 7.62 -20.94
CA GLU A 306 3.60 6.25 -21.45
C GLU A 306 4.41 5.19 -20.68
N GLY A 307 5.62 5.53 -20.26
CA GLY A 307 6.52 4.63 -19.51
C GLY A 307 6.32 4.60 -17.99
N VAL A 308 5.43 5.41 -17.40
CA VAL A 308 5.23 5.49 -15.95
C VAL A 308 4.12 4.54 -15.52
N LEU A 309 4.44 3.63 -14.60
CA LEU A 309 3.49 2.72 -13.95
C LEU A 309 2.87 3.37 -12.72
N ASP A 310 3.70 3.89 -11.83
CA ASP A 310 3.30 4.46 -10.55
C ASP A 310 4.25 5.59 -10.18
N CYS A 311 3.79 6.57 -9.40
CA CYS A 311 4.67 7.66 -8.99
C CYS A 311 4.30 8.26 -7.64
N ALA A 312 5.26 8.92 -7.01
CA ALA A 312 5.05 9.71 -5.81
C ALA A 312 5.87 11.00 -5.86
N VAL A 313 5.22 12.11 -5.54
CA VAL A 313 5.86 13.42 -5.39
C VAL A 313 5.83 13.82 -3.92
N VAL A 314 7.00 14.23 -3.42
CA VAL A 314 7.24 14.52 -2.00
C VAL A 314 8.11 15.76 -1.83
N GLY A 315 7.95 16.42 -0.68
CA GLY A 315 8.85 17.48 -0.23
C GLY A 315 10.12 16.87 0.35
N ILE A 316 11.26 17.21 -0.23
CA ILE A 316 12.57 16.82 0.29
C ILE A 316 13.18 18.03 1.01
N PRO A 317 13.62 17.89 2.27
CA PRO A 317 14.27 18.98 3.00
C PRO A 317 15.46 19.58 2.23
N ASP A 318 15.50 20.91 2.13
CA ASP A 318 16.54 21.67 1.44
C ASP A 318 16.96 22.90 2.26
N LYS A 319 18.27 23.14 2.33
CA LYS A 319 18.85 24.22 3.16
C LYS A 319 18.48 25.63 2.68
N THR A 320 18.18 25.79 1.39
CA THR A 320 17.93 27.10 0.75
C THR A 320 16.45 27.38 0.62
N TYR A 321 15.68 26.38 0.19
CA TYR A 321 14.27 26.53 -0.15
C TYR A 321 13.32 26.04 0.94
N GLY A 322 13.85 25.48 2.04
CA GLY A 322 13.08 24.78 3.06
C GLY A 322 12.79 23.34 2.60
N GLU A 323 12.07 23.22 1.49
CA GLU A 323 11.86 21.97 0.77
C GLU A 323 12.11 22.15 -0.74
N VAL A 324 12.37 21.04 -1.43
CA VAL A 324 12.38 20.96 -2.89
C VAL A 324 11.55 19.77 -3.34
N VAL A 325 10.99 19.86 -4.55
CA VAL A 325 10.16 18.80 -5.11
C VAL A 325 11.02 17.60 -5.50
N GLY A 326 10.70 16.43 -4.95
CA GLY A 326 11.25 15.13 -5.36
C GLY A 326 10.17 14.26 -6.00
N ALA A 327 10.45 13.71 -7.18
CA ALA A 327 9.56 12.79 -7.89
C ALA A 327 10.19 11.38 -7.95
N PHE A 328 9.45 10.38 -7.50
CA PHE A 328 9.86 8.98 -7.47
C PHE A 328 8.97 8.19 -8.42
N ILE A 329 9.56 7.50 -9.39
CA ILE A 329 8.86 7.00 -10.57
C ILE A 329 9.13 5.51 -10.72
N VAL A 330 8.06 4.72 -10.78
CA VAL A 330 8.09 3.30 -11.11
C VAL A 330 7.82 3.16 -12.60
N PRO A 331 8.73 2.58 -13.40
CA PRO A 331 8.49 2.35 -14.82
C PRO A 331 7.54 1.17 -15.06
N LYS A 332 6.82 1.17 -16.19
CA LYS A 332 6.05 0.01 -16.64
C LYS A 332 6.95 -1.18 -16.96
N ASN A 333 6.40 -2.38 -16.84
CA ASN A 333 7.12 -3.60 -17.18
C ASN A 333 7.59 -3.58 -18.64
N GLY A 334 8.89 -3.75 -18.85
CA GLY A 334 9.49 -3.70 -20.19
C GLY A 334 9.77 -2.30 -20.73
N SER A 335 9.41 -1.24 -19.99
CA SER A 335 9.79 0.14 -20.30
C SER A 335 11.05 0.54 -19.55
N SER A 336 11.89 1.37 -20.18
CA SER A 336 12.95 2.11 -19.50
C SER A 336 12.57 3.58 -19.48
N VAL A 337 12.57 4.19 -18.30
CA VAL A 337 12.36 5.63 -18.12
C VAL A 337 13.62 6.21 -17.50
N SER A 338 14.11 7.32 -18.04
CA SER A 338 15.24 8.07 -17.51
C SER A 338 14.80 9.42 -16.92
N GLU A 339 15.60 9.94 -15.98
CA GLU A 339 15.41 11.29 -15.44
C GLU A 339 15.31 12.35 -16.55
N LYS A 340 16.14 12.24 -17.60
CA LYS A 340 16.17 13.20 -18.71
C LYS A 340 14.86 13.20 -19.50
N GLU A 341 14.28 12.03 -19.75
CA GLU A 341 13.00 11.88 -20.43
C GLU A 341 11.89 12.53 -19.62
N ILE A 342 11.81 12.22 -18.32
CA ILE A 342 10.81 12.81 -17.42
C ILE A 342 10.96 14.33 -17.34
N LYS A 343 12.19 14.85 -17.22
CA LYS A 343 12.43 16.30 -17.24
C LYS A 343 11.92 16.94 -18.53
N THR A 344 12.19 16.31 -19.66
CA THR A 344 11.77 16.80 -20.97
C THR A 344 10.24 16.80 -21.09
N TYR A 345 9.60 15.76 -20.57
CA TYR A 345 8.15 15.60 -20.57
C TYR A 345 7.42 16.59 -19.66
N LEU A 346 7.94 16.85 -18.46
CA LEU A 346 7.33 17.77 -17.49
C LEU A 346 7.49 19.24 -17.89
N ARG A 347 8.61 19.61 -18.51
CA ARG A 347 8.99 21.01 -18.77
C ARG A 347 7.92 21.86 -19.47
N PRO A 348 7.17 21.37 -20.48
CA PRO A 348 6.08 22.14 -21.09
C PRO A 348 4.77 22.14 -20.30
N LYS A 349 4.61 21.28 -19.28
CA LYS A 349 3.32 21.04 -18.59
C LYS A 349 3.22 21.67 -17.20
N ILE A 350 4.34 22.00 -16.56
CA ILE A 350 4.36 22.56 -15.19
C ILE A 350 5.11 23.88 -15.11
N ALA A 351 4.66 24.74 -14.19
CA ALA A 351 5.36 25.99 -13.88
C ALA A 351 6.76 25.70 -13.29
N GLY A 352 7.74 26.55 -13.58
CA GLY A 352 9.14 26.32 -13.23
C GLY A 352 9.41 26.09 -11.73
N TYR A 353 8.64 26.73 -10.84
CA TYR A 353 8.78 26.53 -9.40
C TYR A 353 8.25 25.18 -8.89
N LYS A 354 7.36 24.52 -9.67
CA LYS A 354 6.84 23.17 -9.39
C LYS A 354 7.77 22.06 -9.89
N PHE A 355 8.84 22.43 -10.61
CA PHE A 355 9.68 21.45 -11.29
C PHE A 355 10.47 20.59 -10.30
N PRO A 356 10.42 19.24 -10.42
CA PRO A 356 11.21 18.36 -9.56
C PRO A 356 12.71 18.65 -9.67
N LYS A 357 13.34 18.96 -8.53
CA LYS A 357 14.81 19.07 -8.46
C LYS A 357 15.46 17.70 -8.30
N ILE A 358 14.71 16.74 -7.78
CA ILE A 358 15.10 15.34 -7.61
C ILE A 358 14.12 14.50 -8.41
N ILE A 359 14.64 13.62 -9.26
CA ILE A 359 13.85 12.63 -9.99
C ILE A 359 14.56 11.29 -9.83
N GLU A 360 13.90 10.35 -9.17
CA GLU A 360 14.43 9.02 -8.90
C GLU A 360 13.58 7.97 -9.62
N ILE A 361 14.24 7.08 -10.36
CA ILE A 361 13.59 5.93 -10.98
C ILE A 361 13.75 4.74 -10.04
N VAL A 362 12.62 4.27 -9.51
CA VAL A 362 12.55 3.21 -8.49
C VAL A 362 11.83 1.99 -9.03
N THR A 363 12.00 0.84 -8.38
CA THR A 363 11.35 -0.42 -8.80
C THR A 363 9.98 -0.62 -8.16
N ASP A 364 9.75 -0.04 -6.98
CA ASP A 364 8.43 0.03 -6.33
C ASP A 364 8.40 1.20 -5.34
N LEU A 365 7.20 1.57 -4.90
CA LEU A 365 6.96 2.57 -3.86
C LEU A 365 6.49 1.88 -2.58
N PRO A 366 6.97 2.30 -1.39
CA PRO A 366 6.51 1.72 -0.14
C PRO A 366 5.00 1.93 0.00
N LYS A 367 4.24 0.84 0.15
CA LYS A 367 2.77 0.85 0.25
C LYS A 367 2.32 0.27 1.59
N THR A 368 1.16 0.70 2.05
CA THR A 368 0.47 0.09 3.20
C THR A 368 -0.15 -1.24 2.79
N ALA A 369 -0.62 -2.03 3.76
CA ALA A 369 -1.37 -3.25 3.48
C ALA A 369 -2.66 -3.03 2.66
N THR A 370 -3.17 -1.79 2.61
CA THR A 370 -4.31 -1.41 1.75
C THR A 370 -3.89 -0.92 0.37
N GLY A 371 -2.60 -0.94 0.02
CA GLY A 371 -2.08 -0.48 -1.27
C GLY A 371 -1.76 1.01 -1.37
N LYS A 372 -2.06 1.81 -0.34
CA LYS A 372 -1.76 3.26 -0.34
C LYS A 372 -0.26 3.53 -0.21
N ILE A 373 0.28 4.41 -1.07
CA ILE A 373 1.68 4.87 -1.04
C ILE A 373 2.01 5.60 0.27
N GLN A 374 3.17 5.29 0.85
CA GLN A 374 3.69 5.86 2.10
C GLN A 374 4.75 6.94 1.82
N LYS A 375 4.30 8.15 1.48
CA LYS A 375 5.18 9.29 1.16
C LYS A 375 6.21 9.63 2.24
N ASN A 376 5.83 9.58 3.52
CA ASN A 376 6.77 9.79 4.63
C ASN A 376 7.90 8.76 4.64
N LYS A 377 7.59 7.50 4.33
CA LYS A 377 8.60 6.44 4.26
C LYS A 377 9.58 6.69 3.11
N ILE A 378 9.10 7.19 1.97
CA ILE A 378 9.95 7.63 0.85
C ILE A 378 10.90 8.74 1.31
N ILE A 379 10.40 9.76 2.00
CA ILE A 379 11.22 10.87 2.50
C ILE A 379 12.24 10.36 3.53
N GLU A 380 11.83 9.55 4.51
CA GLU A 380 12.71 8.98 5.53
C GLU A 380 13.83 8.14 4.91
N ASP A 381 13.48 7.25 3.98
CA ASP A 381 14.45 6.40 3.29
C ASP A 381 15.40 7.25 2.45
N PHE A 382 14.88 8.22 1.69
CA PHE A 382 15.69 9.09 0.84
C PHE A 382 16.62 9.99 1.66
N VAL A 383 16.12 10.67 2.69
CA VAL A 383 16.90 11.58 3.55
C VAL A 383 17.90 10.80 4.40
N GLY A 384 17.49 9.66 4.97
CA GLY A 384 18.39 8.76 5.69
C GLY A 384 19.56 8.34 4.81
N ASN A 385 19.29 8.04 3.53
CA ASN A 385 20.31 7.71 2.54
C ASN A 385 21.21 8.91 2.19
N LEU A 386 20.65 10.11 2.00
CA LEU A 386 21.45 11.33 1.77
C LEU A 386 22.39 11.66 2.93
N GLN A 387 21.96 11.43 4.17
CA GLN A 387 22.79 11.68 5.36
C GLN A 387 23.95 10.68 5.49
N LEU A 388 23.78 9.45 5.01
CA LEU A 388 24.87 8.47 4.89
C LEU A 388 25.92 8.91 3.86
N VAL A 389 25.48 9.54 2.76
CA VAL A 389 26.37 10.09 1.71
C VAL A 389 27.14 11.32 2.21
N ASN A 390 26.49 12.22 2.95
CA ASN A 390 27.09 13.48 3.45
C ASN A 390 28.07 13.31 4.64
N ARG A 391 28.22 12.11 5.21
CA ARG A 391 29.23 11.84 6.26
C ARG A 391 30.63 11.53 5.71
N VAL A 392 30.81 11.56 4.39
CA VAL A 392 32.09 11.32 3.72
C VAL A 392 32.58 12.65 3.15
N ASP A 393 33.44 13.35 3.88
CA ASP A 393 34.01 14.63 3.46
C ASP A 393 34.89 14.47 2.19
N GLY A 394 34.58 15.30 1.18
CA GLY A 394 35.61 15.87 0.30
C GLY A 394 35.52 15.53 -1.18
N HIS A 395 35.22 14.30 -1.58
CA HIS A 395 35.09 13.95 -3.00
C HIS A 395 34.23 12.70 -3.14
N LEU A 396 32.96 12.81 -3.52
CA LEU A 396 32.21 11.78 -4.28
C LEU A 396 30.72 12.18 -4.42
N ASN A 397 30.27 12.35 -5.66
CA ASN A 397 28.87 12.16 -6.03
C ASN A 397 28.60 10.66 -6.02
N ILE A 398 28.07 10.14 -4.92
CA ILE A 398 27.57 8.76 -4.85
C ILE A 398 26.12 8.78 -5.35
N HIS A 399 25.91 8.49 -6.63
CA HIS A 399 24.57 8.13 -7.10
C HIS A 399 24.21 6.75 -6.52
N TYR A 400 23.31 6.72 -5.54
CA TYR A 400 22.81 5.45 -5.01
C TYR A 400 21.33 5.23 -5.34
N LYS A 401 21.15 4.52 -6.46
CA LYS A 401 20.00 3.65 -6.73
C LYS A 401 19.93 2.57 -5.65
N TRP A 402 18.89 2.55 -4.84
CA TRP A 402 18.39 1.33 -4.20
C TRP A 402 17.07 1.02 -4.95
N VAL A 403 16.82 -0.11 -5.60
CA VAL A 403 17.26 -1.51 -5.48
C VAL A 403 17.35 -2.08 -6.91
N TYR A 404 18.24 -3.06 -7.17
CA TYR A 404 18.43 -3.81 -8.44
C TYR A 404 19.27 -3.12 -9.55
N GLY A 405 20.59 -3.09 -9.36
CA GLY A 405 21.54 -2.99 -10.48
C GLY A 405 21.94 -4.36 -11.02
N GLU A 406 22.65 -4.40 -12.16
CA GLU A 406 23.22 -5.63 -12.78
C GLU A 406 23.94 -6.53 -11.76
N ALA A 407 24.58 -5.89 -10.78
CA ALA A 407 25.29 -6.54 -9.69
C ALA A 407 24.42 -7.50 -8.86
N LEU A 408 23.24 -7.03 -8.45
CA LEU A 408 22.29 -7.83 -7.68
C LEU A 408 21.49 -8.77 -8.59
N ALA A 409 21.26 -8.37 -9.85
CA ALA A 409 20.62 -9.23 -10.85
C ALA A 409 21.44 -10.51 -11.10
N LYS A 410 22.78 -10.41 -11.22
CA LYS A 410 23.66 -11.57 -11.35
C LYS A 410 23.65 -12.44 -10.10
N PHE A 411 23.63 -11.84 -8.92
CA PHE A 411 23.49 -12.57 -7.65
C PHE A 411 22.19 -13.38 -7.59
N TYR A 412 21.05 -12.74 -7.81
CA TYR A 412 19.75 -13.41 -7.78
C TYR A 412 19.55 -14.40 -8.93
N THR A 413 20.11 -14.13 -10.11
CA THR A 413 20.15 -15.08 -11.24
C THR A 413 20.98 -16.31 -10.88
N GLY A 414 22.11 -16.12 -10.20
CA GLY A 414 22.93 -17.21 -9.68
C GLY A 414 22.19 -18.09 -8.68
N LEU A 415 21.47 -17.50 -7.73
CA LEU A 415 20.62 -18.25 -6.80
C LEU A 415 19.52 -19.02 -7.56
N LYS A 416 18.82 -18.35 -8.48
CA LYS A 416 17.67 -18.89 -9.20
C LYS A 416 18.03 -20.02 -10.18
N ASN A 417 19.03 -19.78 -11.02
CA ASN A 417 19.31 -20.63 -12.17
C ASN A 417 20.44 -21.64 -11.88
N GLU A 418 21.40 -21.25 -11.05
CA GLU A 418 22.64 -22.01 -10.89
C GLU A 418 22.79 -22.65 -9.49
N GLY A 419 22.09 -22.14 -8.47
CA GLY A 419 22.27 -22.60 -7.09
C GLY A 419 23.66 -22.25 -6.57
N LYS A 420 24.09 -21.02 -6.85
CA LYS A 420 25.43 -20.53 -6.55
C LYS A 420 25.40 -19.15 -5.93
N PHE A 421 26.34 -18.91 -5.04
CA PHE A 421 26.63 -17.57 -4.54
C PHE A 421 27.63 -16.86 -5.46
N TYR A 422 27.42 -15.55 -5.64
CA TYR A 422 28.37 -14.69 -6.33
C TYR A 422 28.78 -13.54 -5.43
N GLY A 423 30.06 -13.18 -5.51
CA GLY A 423 30.62 -12.02 -4.83
C GLY A 423 31.38 -11.11 -5.78
N SER A 424 31.64 -9.90 -5.31
CA SER A 424 32.48 -8.91 -5.99
C SER A 424 33.81 -8.78 -5.25
N LYS A 425 34.95 -8.90 -5.94
CA LYS A 425 36.27 -8.81 -5.34
C LYS A 425 36.85 -7.40 -5.48
N CYS A 426 37.33 -6.85 -4.38
CA CYS A 426 37.97 -5.54 -4.37
C CYS A 426 39.35 -5.61 -5.05
N PRO A 427 39.66 -4.74 -6.03
CA PRO A 427 40.97 -4.73 -6.67
C PRO A 427 42.10 -4.32 -5.70
N LYS A 428 41.79 -3.54 -4.66
CA LYS A 428 42.76 -3.02 -3.69
C LYS A 428 42.98 -3.92 -2.48
N CYS A 429 41.97 -4.15 -1.64
CA CYS A 429 42.13 -5.01 -0.45
C CYS A 429 41.89 -6.49 -0.71
N LYS A 430 41.51 -6.89 -1.93
CA LYS A 430 41.23 -8.28 -2.31
C LYS A 430 40.08 -8.95 -1.53
N LYS A 431 39.37 -8.23 -0.66
CA LYS A 431 38.18 -8.74 0.05
C LYS A 431 37.04 -9.00 -0.94
N ILE A 432 36.35 -10.12 -0.74
CA ILE A 432 35.16 -10.51 -1.50
C ILE A 432 33.90 -10.22 -0.67
N GLN A 433 32.91 -9.59 -1.30
CA GLN A 433 31.65 -9.20 -0.68
C GLN A 433 30.49 -9.99 -1.27
N CYS A 434 29.60 -10.48 -0.41
CA CYS A 434 28.39 -11.24 -0.77
C CYS A 434 27.22 -10.78 0.13
N PRO A 435 26.12 -10.18 -0.36
CA PRO A 435 25.82 -9.97 -1.77
C PRO A 435 26.85 -9.03 -2.41
N PRO A 436 27.07 -9.19 -3.73
CA PRO A 436 28.08 -8.44 -4.46
C PRO A 436 27.69 -6.97 -4.55
N LYS A 437 28.72 -6.11 -4.56
CA LYS A 437 28.58 -4.66 -4.66
C LYS A 437 29.47 -4.17 -5.79
N SER A 438 29.06 -3.12 -6.48
CA SER A 438 29.90 -2.48 -7.51
C SER A 438 31.14 -1.80 -6.95
N TYR A 439 31.32 -1.75 -5.62
CA TYR A 439 32.50 -1.18 -4.96
C TYR A 439 32.73 -1.83 -3.58
N CYS A 440 33.96 -1.70 -3.07
CA CYS A 440 34.38 -2.29 -1.81
C CYS A 440 33.83 -1.55 -0.59
N GLY A 441 33.12 -2.21 0.32
CA GLY A 441 32.64 -1.60 1.56
C GLY A 441 33.73 -1.24 2.59
N VAL A 442 35.00 -1.56 2.31
CA VAL A 442 36.14 -1.21 3.16
C VAL A 442 37.05 -0.20 2.47
N CYS A 443 37.35 -0.41 1.18
CA CYS A 443 38.30 0.41 0.43
C CYS A 443 37.65 1.39 -0.54
N PHE A 444 36.34 1.26 -0.77
CA PHE A 444 35.55 2.09 -1.67
C PHE A 444 36.02 2.12 -3.13
N GLU A 445 36.86 1.16 -3.52
CA GLU A 445 37.28 0.95 -4.90
C GLU A 445 36.20 0.20 -5.69
N GLU A 446 36.01 0.58 -6.94
CA GLU A 446 35.13 -0.12 -7.87
C GLU A 446 35.52 -1.59 -8.00
N CYS A 447 34.54 -2.49 -7.90
CA CYS A 447 34.70 -3.93 -7.95
C CYS A 447 34.09 -4.44 -9.25
N THR A 448 34.91 -4.57 -10.28
CA THR A 448 34.50 -5.09 -11.61
C THR A 448 34.71 -6.60 -11.74
N GLU A 449 35.54 -7.20 -10.86
CA GLU A 449 35.82 -8.63 -10.84
C GLU A 449 34.74 -9.40 -10.05
N TRP A 450 34.05 -10.30 -10.75
CA TRP A 450 33.03 -11.19 -10.21
C TRP A 450 33.62 -12.55 -9.88
N VAL A 451 33.36 -13.02 -8.68
CA VAL A 451 33.89 -14.30 -8.18
C VAL A 451 32.72 -15.18 -7.77
N GLU A 452 32.67 -16.39 -8.33
CA GLU A 452 31.80 -17.45 -7.82
C GLU A 452 32.29 -17.87 -6.44
N LEU A 453 31.36 -17.99 -5.50
CA LEU A 453 31.66 -18.36 -4.13
C LEU A 453 31.25 -19.81 -3.88
N PRO A 454 32.00 -20.54 -3.04
CA PRO A 454 31.59 -21.86 -2.61
C PRO A 454 30.23 -21.82 -1.90
N ASN A 455 29.46 -22.91 -2.04
CA ASN A 455 28.23 -23.12 -1.28
C ASN A 455 28.49 -23.57 0.16
N ILE A 456 29.76 -23.62 0.58
CA ILE A 456 30.21 -24.08 1.89
C ILE A 456 30.65 -22.89 2.75
N GLY A 457 30.34 -22.95 4.05
CA GLY A 457 30.77 -21.96 5.03
C GLY A 457 30.93 -22.52 6.43
N THR A 458 31.31 -21.64 7.36
CA THR A 458 31.46 -21.94 8.78
C THR A 458 30.34 -21.29 9.57
N LEU A 459 29.69 -22.06 10.44
CA LEU A 459 28.71 -21.56 11.40
C LEU A 459 29.42 -20.74 12.49
N GLU A 460 29.18 -19.43 12.56
CA GLU A 460 29.84 -18.54 13.55
C GLU A 460 28.95 -18.24 14.77
N SER A 461 27.64 -18.30 14.63
CA SER A 461 26.68 -18.23 15.74
C SER A 461 25.36 -18.87 15.33
N PHE A 462 24.55 -19.30 16.30
CA PHE A 462 23.24 -19.91 16.03
C PHE A 462 22.26 -19.71 17.17
N THR A 463 20.98 -19.95 16.87
CA THR A 463 19.88 -19.94 17.84
C THR A 463 18.96 -21.10 17.54
N THR A 464 18.67 -21.90 18.57
CA THR A 464 17.73 -23.02 18.50
C THR A 464 16.41 -22.62 19.15
N VAL A 465 15.32 -22.84 18.44
CA VAL A 465 13.96 -22.55 18.91
C VAL A 465 13.35 -23.83 19.45
N TYR A 466 12.89 -23.82 20.70
CA TYR A 466 12.30 -24.99 21.39
C TYR A 466 10.81 -24.86 21.68
N MET A 467 10.25 -23.64 21.60
CA MET A 467 8.86 -23.36 21.95
C MET A 467 8.05 -23.10 20.70
N GLU A 468 6.84 -23.66 20.63
CA GLU A 468 5.91 -23.46 19.51
C GLU A 468 5.20 -22.10 19.62
N PHE A 469 5.11 -21.36 18.51
CA PHE A 469 4.34 -20.11 18.43
C PHE A 469 3.76 -19.87 17.02
N PRO A 470 2.67 -19.09 16.86
CA PRO A 470 2.05 -18.87 15.55
C PRO A 470 3.00 -18.21 14.54
N GLY A 471 3.02 -18.73 13.30
CA GLY A 471 3.85 -18.19 12.21
C GLY A 471 5.27 -18.77 12.12
N GLN A 472 5.58 -19.84 12.86
CA GLN A 472 6.86 -20.54 12.72
C GLN A 472 7.05 -21.22 11.36
N PRO A 473 8.28 -21.27 10.82
CA PRO A 473 8.57 -21.92 9.55
C PRO A 473 8.44 -23.45 9.62
N MET A 474 8.64 -24.04 10.81
CA MET A 474 8.50 -25.48 11.06
C MET A 474 8.30 -25.75 12.55
N LYS A 475 7.97 -27.00 12.91
CA LYS A 475 7.80 -27.41 14.31
C LYS A 475 9.14 -27.43 15.05
N PRO A 476 9.23 -26.90 16.28
CA PRO A 476 10.40 -27.04 17.14
C PRO A 476 10.75 -28.51 17.48
N PRO A 477 12.03 -28.82 17.73
CA PRO A 477 13.13 -27.86 17.69
C PRO A 477 13.76 -27.69 16.31
N TYR A 478 14.20 -26.46 16.01
CA TYR A 478 14.95 -26.15 14.79
C TYR A 478 15.98 -25.05 15.05
N THR A 479 17.05 -25.01 14.25
CA THR A 479 18.20 -24.11 14.48
C THR A 479 18.49 -23.22 13.29
N TYR A 480 18.56 -21.90 13.51
CA TYR A 480 19.07 -20.95 12.52
C TYR A 480 20.46 -20.47 12.89
N GLY A 481 21.32 -20.34 11.89
CA GLY A 481 22.72 -19.99 12.04
C GLY A 481 23.15 -18.81 11.20
N PHE A 482 24.14 -18.05 11.66
CA PHE A 482 24.93 -17.15 10.81
C PHE A 482 26.11 -17.94 10.24
N ILE A 483 26.04 -18.25 8.94
CA ILE A 483 27.06 -18.98 8.19
C ILE A 483 27.95 -17.99 7.45
N LYS A 484 29.25 -17.96 7.74
CA LYS A 484 30.22 -17.23 6.95
C LYS A 484 30.69 -18.09 5.78
N LEU A 485 30.34 -17.68 4.56
CA LEU A 485 30.76 -18.39 3.34
C LEU A 485 32.26 -18.27 3.13
N ASP A 486 32.88 -19.35 2.64
CA ASP A 486 34.31 -19.40 2.40
C ASP A 486 34.80 -18.31 1.46
N GLY A 487 35.95 -17.72 1.80
CA GLY A 487 36.54 -16.63 1.03
C GLY A 487 35.82 -15.28 1.16
N THR A 488 34.75 -15.19 1.96
CA THR A 488 34.00 -13.94 2.18
C THR A 488 34.14 -13.41 3.60
N HIS A 489 33.73 -12.15 3.77
CA HIS A 489 33.58 -11.51 5.08
C HIS A 489 32.10 -11.33 5.46
N THR A 490 31.19 -12.03 4.78
CA THR A 490 29.75 -11.83 4.98
C THR A 490 29.08 -13.12 5.44
N HIS A 491 27.99 -12.95 6.18
CA HIS A 491 27.21 -14.03 6.76
C HIS A 491 25.87 -14.18 6.02
N VAL A 492 25.48 -15.42 5.81
CA VAL A 492 24.13 -15.81 5.42
C VAL A 492 23.43 -16.32 6.67
N TYR A 493 22.23 -15.82 6.97
CA TYR A 493 21.42 -16.32 8.09
C TYR A 493 20.40 -17.32 7.56
N HIS A 494 20.51 -18.60 7.95
CA HIS A 494 19.62 -19.63 7.44
C HIS A 494 19.50 -20.85 8.38
N LEU A 495 18.49 -21.68 8.12
CA LEU A 495 18.22 -22.95 8.79
C LEU A 495 19.40 -23.93 8.64
N ILE A 496 19.77 -24.61 9.72
CA ILE A 496 20.72 -25.74 9.76
C ILE A 496 19.91 -27.03 9.95
N GLU A 497 20.10 -28.02 9.08
CA GLU A 497 19.33 -29.28 9.11
C GLU A 497 20.21 -30.50 8.75
N GLY A 498 19.77 -31.69 9.18
CA GLY A 498 20.44 -32.96 8.90
C GLY A 498 21.52 -33.35 9.93
N ILE A 499 21.49 -32.73 11.11
CA ILE A 499 22.25 -33.17 12.30
C ILE A 499 21.40 -32.92 13.54
N PRO A 500 21.53 -33.75 14.61
CA PRO A 500 20.88 -33.45 15.88
C PRO A 500 21.30 -32.09 16.44
N GLU A 501 20.34 -31.33 16.99
CA GLU A 501 20.57 -29.99 17.54
C GLU A 501 21.70 -29.93 18.59
N VAL A 502 21.84 -31.00 19.37
CA VAL A 502 22.82 -31.14 20.44
C VAL A 502 24.26 -31.22 19.91
N GLU A 503 24.42 -31.49 18.61
CA GLU A 503 25.71 -31.58 17.95
C GLU A 503 26.06 -30.29 17.17
N ILE A 504 25.11 -29.34 17.07
CA ILE A 504 25.35 -28.05 16.43
C ILE A 504 26.25 -27.19 17.33
N LYS A 505 27.40 -26.79 16.80
CA LYS A 505 28.39 -25.97 17.51
C LYS A 505 29.01 -24.92 16.60
N ILE A 506 29.45 -23.81 17.20
CA ILE A 506 30.23 -22.80 16.48
C ILE A 506 31.48 -23.47 15.90
N GLY A 507 31.79 -23.15 14.65
CA GLY A 507 32.86 -23.78 13.88
C GLY A 507 32.41 -24.98 13.03
N LEU A 508 31.14 -25.39 13.12
CA LEU A 508 30.58 -26.43 12.25
C LEU A 508 30.65 -26.00 10.78
N ARG A 509 31.12 -26.91 9.92
CA ARG A 509 31.18 -26.71 8.48
C ARG A 509 29.88 -27.15 7.86
N VAL A 510 29.30 -26.29 7.04
CA VAL A 510 27.97 -26.51 6.47
C VAL A 510 27.93 -26.08 5.01
N GLU A 511 27.14 -26.79 4.21
CA GLU A 511 26.94 -26.57 2.79
C GLU A 511 25.46 -26.27 2.48
N ALA A 512 25.21 -25.32 1.58
CA ALA A 512 23.86 -24.95 1.17
C ALA A 512 23.20 -26.07 0.36
N VAL A 513 22.03 -26.52 0.82
CA VAL A 513 21.12 -27.39 0.08
C VAL A 513 20.05 -26.53 -0.56
N TRP A 514 19.93 -26.60 -1.88
CA TRP A 514 19.06 -25.74 -2.67
C TRP A 514 17.70 -26.39 -2.92
N GLU A 515 16.68 -25.56 -3.10
CA GLU A 515 15.39 -25.95 -3.66
C GLU A 515 15.53 -26.47 -5.09
N ASP A 516 14.55 -27.26 -5.53
CA ASP A 516 14.50 -27.77 -6.90
C ASP A 516 14.60 -26.62 -7.91
N PRO A 517 15.37 -26.74 -9.02
CA PRO A 517 15.57 -25.65 -9.98
C PRO A 517 14.31 -24.95 -10.47
N GLY A 518 13.18 -25.67 -10.62
CA GLY A 518 11.89 -25.11 -11.02
C GLY A 518 11.12 -24.35 -9.94
N LYS A 519 11.54 -24.42 -8.68
CA LYS A 519 10.92 -23.73 -7.53
C LYS A 519 11.68 -22.49 -7.07
N ARG A 520 12.93 -22.32 -7.53
CA ARG A 520 13.79 -21.19 -7.17
C ARG A 520 13.28 -19.88 -7.77
N LYS A 521 13.23 -18.82 -6.95
CA LYS A 521 12.65 -17.49 -7.25
C LYS A 521 13.70 -16.38 -7.32
N GLY A 522 14.97 -16.68 -7.07
CA GLY A 522 16.06 -15.71 -7.03
C GLY A 522 16.11 -14.95 -5.73
N ASN A 523 16.06 -15.64 -4.60
CA ASN A 523 16.23 -15.04 -3.27
C ASN A 523 16.75 -16.09 -2.27
N LEU A 524 16.96 -15.71 -1.00
CA LEU A 524 17.54 -16.61 -0.01
C LEU A 524 16.65 -17.83 0.32
N HIS A 525 15.35 -17.78 0.04
CA HIS A 525 14.46 -18.95 0.18
C HIS A 525 14.68 -20.04 -0.88
N ASP A 526 15.55 -19.78 -1.87
CA ASP A 526 16.02 -20.81 -2.79
C ASP A 526 16.98 -21.80 -2.10
N ILE A 527 17.48 -21.43 -0.92
CA ILE A 527 18.21 -22.33 -0.02
C ILE A 527 17.16 -22.97 0.86
N LYS A 528 17.09 -24.30 0.83
CA LYS A 528 16.18 -25.06 1.69
C LYS A 528 16.71 -25.07 3.13
N TYR A 529 17.99 -25.40 3.30
CA TYR A 529 18.73 -25.37 4.56
C TYR A 529 20.24 -25.48 4.27
N PHE A 530 21.06 -25.34 5.31
CA PHE A 530 22.47 -25.69 5.29
C PHE A 530 22.67 -27.03 6.01
N HIS A 531 23.33 -27.98 5.33
CA HIS A 531 23.63 -29.30 5.84
C HIS A 531 25.07 -29.38 6.35
N PRO A 532 25.35 -30.02 7.49
CA PRO A 532 26.72 -30.24 7.92
C PRO A 532 27.50 -31.08 6.92
N VAL A 533 28.70 -30.64 6.61
CA VAL A 533 29.66 -31.43 5.83
C VAL A 533 30.63 -32.08 6.81
N GLU A 534 30.79 -33.40 6.70
CA GLU A 534 31.86 -34.11 7.41
C GLU A 534 33.22 -33.58 6.96
N LYS A 535 34.17 -33.59 7.91
CA LYS A 535 35.51 -33.06 7.69
C LYS A 535 36.40 -34.03 6.94
#